data_AF-A0A448ZXA7-F1
#
_entry.id   AF-A0A448ZXA7-F1
#
_cell.length_a   1.000
_cell.length_b   1.000
_cell.length_c   1.000
_cell.angle_alpha   90.00
_cell.angle_beta   90.00
_cell.angle_gamma   90.00
#
_symmetry.space_group_name_H-M   'P 1'
#
loop_
_entity.id
_entity.type
_entity.pdbx_description
1 polymer ?
#
loop_
_entity_poly.entity_id
_entity_poly.type
_entity_poly.pdbx_seq_one_letter_code
_entity_poly.pdbx_strand_id
1 'polypeptide(L)'
;MKKFKFWYLASPLVLSALSTTLISAKIDFESEDDKDEKYVLYDYIKLTGKQDVVITHKNFISGGIVSKGKMYWFNNDKGYSILDSEIKRIVEVNPNKSWEQKYANKILKYNQIGKIEIIKSSTRDKTISGDRKRTDWEKIKDIEKYKNFKYSDYLNVKNAIKDNFGKYQINQMKNGLVYADKEVPYSWWFKSSDFKNFGLNSRNNSYNEDDDEKFHYYKQFKPYYKEKYLQKSNGGICGYVAVTMLLLYNEYFKGAGYFDEYEKEFILKSKYFLHINENNLAYYISNFVSPELNSNFLKYLYQKTWFANGTGEWWNYKYISESILYNKWKKSQINYSYWGNNGVIGRPWDIINEYNIPTTLAGLYSEYSSKEKGGHAIVAYGVYNDGRFLCNFGWDDEYNQVIVKCSRGYRWDSNFAINHKWGKNLIKYFNYNDKLYTGIEIDNILKEKEFIK
;
A
#
# COMPACT_ATOMS: atom_id res chain seq x y z
N MET A 1 80.83 -70.30 9.04
CA MET A 1 79.70 -69.55 8.40
C MET A 1 79.32 -68.40 9.35
N LYS A 2 79.80 -67.17 9.09
CA LYS A 2 79.02 -65.97 8.71
C LYS A 2 77.69 -65.82 9.49
N LYS A 3 77.61 -64.87 10.46
CA LYS A 3 76.91 -63.55 10.39
C LYS A 3 75.37 -63.70 10.42
N PHE A 4 74.51 -62.95 11.11
CA PHE A 4 74.48 -61.56 11.56
C PHE A 4 73.28 -61.38 12.53
N LYS A 5 73.35 -60.42 13.47
CA LYS A 5 72.20 -59.91 14.26
C LYS A 5 71.17 -59.25 13.34
N PHE A 6 69.88 -59.38 13.64
CA PHE A 6 68.84 -58.47 13.14
C PHE A 6 68.22 -57.67 14.30
N TRP A 7 68.18 -56.36 14.09
CA TRP A 7 67.65 -55.34 14.98
C TRP A 7 66.15 -55.11 14.74
N TYR A 8 65.49 -54.62 15.80
CA TYR A 8 64.33 -53.71 15.86
C TYR A 8 63.53 -53.38 14.60
N LEU A 9 62.20 -53.38 14.74
CA LEU A 9 61.37 -52.21 14.43
C LEU A 9 60.03 -52.32 15.18
N ALA A 10 59.94 -51.57 16.28
CA ALA A 10 58.67 -51.20 16.89
C ALA A 10 57.93 -50.29 15.89
N SER A 11 56.75 -50.73 15.45
CA SER A 11 55.81 -49.86 14.75
C SER A 11 54.98 -49.11 15.80
N PRO A 12 54.98 -47.77 15.84
CA PRO A 12 53.99 -47.05 16.60
C PRO A 12 52.67 -47.15 15.83
N LEU A 13 51.66 -47.79 16.45
CA LEU A 13 50.28 -47.62 16.04
C LEU A 13 49.91 -46.14 16.22
N VAL A 14 50.08 -45.37 15.15
CA VAL A 14 49.42 -44.07 14.99
C VAL A 14 47.94 -44.39 14.79
N LEU A 15 47.22 -44.58 15.90
CA LEU A 15 45.80 -44.30 15.92
C LEU A 15 45.70 -42.79 15.68
N SER A 16 45.52 -42.43 14.42
CA SER A 16 45.00 -41.13 14.05
C SER A 16 43.74 -40.93 14.86
N ALA A 17 43.83 -40.09 15.88
CA ALA A 17 42.69 -39.36 16.38
C ALA A 17 42.16 -38.59 15.17
N LEU A 18 41.24 -39.22 14.43
CA LEU A 18 40.30 -38.53 13.57
C LEU A 18 39.73 -37.44 14.46
N SER A 19 40.22 -36.22 14.24
CA SER A 19 39.55 -35.02 14.70
C SER A 19 38.15 -35.12 14.13
N THR A 20 37.22 -35.63 14.93
CA THR A 20 35.82 -35.30 14.81
C THR A 20 35.74 -33.82 15.12
N THR A 21 36.15 -33.00 14.16
CA THR A 21 35.47 -31.74 13.91
C THR A 21 34.04 -32.16 13.64
N LEU A 22 33.26 -32.25 14.72
CA LEU A 22 31.85 -31.97 14.71
C LEU A 22 31.75 -30.63 13.99
N ILE A 23 31.53 -30.70 12.67
CA ILE A 23 30.89 -29.63 11.93
C ILE A 23 29.53 -29.56 12.60
N SER A 24 29.47 -28.82 13.71
CA SER A 24 28.23 -28.21 14.18
C SER A 24 27.70 -27.53 12.92
N ALA A 25 26.66 -28.12 12.33
CA ALA A 25 25.93 -27.47 11.27
C ALA A 25 25.56 -26.12 11.87
N LYS A 26 26.27 -25.07 11.46
CA LYS A 26 26.11 -23.74 12.01
C LYS A 26 24.67 -23.38 11.66
N ILE A 27 23.77 -23.53 12.62
CA ILE A 27 22.37 -23.23 12.40
C ILE A 27 22.38 -21.74 12.14
N ASP A 28 21.99 -21.35 10.92
CA ASP A 28 22.12 -19.98 10.43
C ASP A 28 21.27 -19.02 11.28
N PHE A 29 20.30 -19.55 12.03
CA PHE A 29 19.39 -18.85 12.95
C PHE A 29 19.26 -19.61 14.26
N GLU A 30 19.03 -18.91 15.37
CA GLU A 30 18.88 -19.53 16.69
C GLU A 30 17.55 -20.30 16.85
N SER A 31 16.52 -19.85 16.13
CA SER A 31 15.19 -20.45 16.09
C SER A 31 14.43 -20.03 14.83
N GLU A 32 13.27 -20.64 14.58
CA GLU A 32 12.37 -20.19 13.50
C GLU A 32 11.83 -18.77 13.77
N ASP A 33 11.66 -18.37 15.03
CA ASP A 33 11.26 -17.00 15.37
C ASP A 33 12.37 -15.98 15.05
N ASP A 34 13.62 -16.32 15.34
CA ASP A 34 14.78 -15.51 14.95
C ASP A 34 14.88 -15.39 13.42
N LYS A 35 14.67 -16.49 12.69
CA LYS A 35 14.60 -16.44 11.22
C LYS A 35 13.48 -15.55 10.71
N ASP A 36 12.28 -15.66 11.27
CA ASP A 36 11.15 -14.79 10.91
C ASP A 36 11.50 -13.30 11.14
N GLU A 37 12.09 -12.97 12.29
CA GLU A 37 12.52 -11.60 12.60
C GLU A 37 13.54 -11.06 11.60
N LYS A 38 14.60 -11.82 11.33
CA LYS A 38 15.65 -11.38 10.40
C LYS A 38 15.12 -11.27 8.99
N TYR A 39 14.20 -12.15 8.59
CA TYR A 39 13.56 -12.09 7.28
C TYR A 39 12.70 -10.83 7.12
N VAL A 40 11.92 -10.50 8.15
CA VAL A 40 11.09 -9.29 8.16
C VAL A 40 11.93 -8.01 8.18
N LEU A 41 13.00 -7.97 9.00
CA LEU A 41 13.93 -6.84 9.00
C LEU A 41 14.65 -6.70 7.65
N TYR A 42 15.15 -7.80 7.09
CA TYR A 42 15.77 -7.83 5.76
C TYR A 42 14.87 -7.22 4.70
N ASP A 43 13.61 -7.66 4.68
CA ASP A 43 12.62 -7.21 3.69
C ASP A 43 12.24 -5.75 3.90
N TYR A 44 12.00 -5.32 5.14
CA TYR A 44 11.69 -3.93 5.47
C TYR A 44 12.82 -2.98 5.08
N ILE A 45 14.08 -3.36 5.36
CA ILE A 45 15.26 -2.59 4.94
C ILE A 45 15.31 -2.47 3.42
N LYS A 46 15.07 -3.56 2.67
CA LYS A 46 15.08 -3.50 1.21
C LYS A 46 14.01 -2.57 0.65
N LEU A 47 12.83 -2.54 1.25
CA LEU A 47 11.72 -1.71 0.78
C LEU A 47 11.85 -0.22 1.13
N THR A 48 12.53 0.10 2.22
CA THR A 48 12.52 1.46 2.81
C THR A 48 13.91 2.10 2.91
N GLY A 49 14.97 1.30 2.87
CA GLY A 49 16.34 1.72 3.17
C GLY A 49 16.59 2.11 4.62
N LYS A 50 15.65 1.86 5.55
CA LYS A 50 15.82 2.13 6.99
C LYS A 50 16.68 1.04 7.65
N GLN A 51 18.00 1.17 7.60
CA GLN A 51 18.96 0.15 8.07
C GLN A 51 19.11 0.07 9.59
N ASP A 52 18.74 1.12 10.31
CA ASP A 52 18.74 1.21 11.77
C ASP A 52 17.52 0.55 12.42
N VAL A 53 16.61 0.02 11.62
CA VAL A 53 15.36 -0.60 12.07
C VAL A 53 15.60 -1.80 13.01
N VAL A 54 14.88 -1.81 14.13
CA VAL A 54 14.75 -2.94 15.05
C VAL A 54 13.27 -3.23 15.32
N ILE A 55 12.98 -4.46 15.74
CA ILE A 55 11.63 -4.88 16.14
C ILE A 55 11.41 -4.45 17.59
N THR A 56 10.32 -3.72 17.85
CA THR A 56 9.95 -3.23 19.18
C THR A 56 8.80 -4.04 19.79
N HIS A 57 7.82 -4.41 18.97
CA HIS A 57 6.66 -5.17 19.41
C HIS A 57 6.30 -6.27 18.40
N LYS A 58 5.67 -7.33 18.92
CA LYS A 58 5.13 -8.42 18.11
C LYS A 58 3.69 -8.69 18.52
N ASN A 59 2.85 -8.96 17.54
CA ASN A 59 1.49 -9.43 17.76
C ASN A 59 1.24 -10.69 16.95
N PHE A 60 0.53 -11.65 17.54
CA PHE A 60 0.00 -12.78 16.80
C PHE A 60 -1.23 -12.35 16.00
N ILE A 61 -1.33 -12.83 14.78
CA ILE A 61 -2.53 -12.72 13.95
C ILE A 61 -3.23 -14.07 13.93
N SER A 62 -4.54 -14.05 14.18
CA SER A 62 -5.40 -15.21 14.06
C SER A 62 -6.72 -14.83 13.38
N GLY A 63 -7.00 -15.48 12.25
CA GLY A 63 -8.23 -15.27 11.48
C GLY A 63 -8.24 -13.98 10.64
N GLY A 64 -9.14 -14.00 9.65
CA GLY A 64 -9.18 -13.01 8.58
C GLY A 64 -8.53 -13.54 7.31
N ILE A 65 -7.92 -12.68 6.49
CA ILE A 65 -7.20 -13.10 5.29
C ILE A 65 -5.96 -13.93 5.65
N VAL A 66 -5.25 -13.50 6.68
CA VAL A 66 -4.09 -14.23 7.22
C VAL A 66 -4.62 -15.09 8.36
N SER A 67 -4.80 -16.39 8.06
CA SER A 67 -5.31 -17.39 9.01
C SER A 67 -4.43 -17.46 10.26
N LYS A 68 -3.11 -17.46 10.06
CA LYS A 68 -2.06 -17.45 11.08
C LYS A 68 -0.89 -16.62 10.62
N GLY A 69 -0.51 -15.65 11.44
CA GLY A 69 0.61 -14.78 11.11
C GLY A 69 1.18 -14.06 12.32
N LYS A 70 2.17 -13.23 12.05
CA LYS A 70 2.78 -12.32 13.03
C LYS A 70 2.86 -10.93 12.44
N MET A 71 2.52 -9.94 13.24
CA MET A 71 2.75 -8.53 12.95
C MET A 71 3.96 -8.07 13.74
N TYR A 72 4.94 -7.50 13.04
CA TYR A 72 6.17 -6.98 13.61
C TYR A 72 6.13 -5.47 13.52
N TRP A 73 6.28 -4.79 14.66
CA TRP A 73 6.35 -3.34 14.74
C TRP A 73 7.79 -2.88 14.92
N PHE A 74 8.11 -1.72 14.36
CA PHE A 74 9.49 -1.23 14.28
C PHE A 74 9.74 0.04 15.09
N ASN A 75 11.03 0.41 15.23
CA ASN A 75 11.61 1.59 15.90
C ASN A 75 10.67 2.79 16.13
N ASN A 76 10.80 3.41 17.31
CA ASN A 76 10.10 4.64 17.70
C ASN A 76 8.59 4.59 17.41
N ASP A 77 8.01 3.39 17.56
CA ASP A 77 6.60 3.12 17.34
C ASP A 77 6.11 3.54 15.95
N LYS A 78 6.93 3.44 14.90
CA LYS A 78 6.51 3.76 13.52
C LYS A 78 6.85 2.68 12.51
N GLY A 79 5.80 2.11 11.97
CA GLY A 79 5.78 1.14 10.90
C GLY A 79 5.65 -0.30 11.38
N TYR A 80 5.16 -1.15 10.48
CA TYR A 80 5.01 -2.57 10.72
C TYR A 80 5.16 -3.41 9.44
N SER A 81 5.30 -4.71 9.63
CA SER A 81 5.17 -5.74 8.60
C SER A 81 4.31 -6.90 9.08
N ILE A 82 3.49 -7.44 8.18
CA ILE A 82 2.65 -8.62 8.46
C ILE A 82 3.22 -9.82 7.71
N LEU A 83 3.68 -10.83 8.46
CA LEU A 83 4.14 -12.12 7.95
C LEU A 83 3.01 -13.15 8.08
N ASP A 84 2.59 -13.71 6.95
CA ASP A 84 1.80 -14.94 6.90
C ASP A 84 2.71 -16.13 7.21
N SER A 85 2.43 -16.82 8.31
CA SER A 85 3.28 -17.90 8.81
C SER A 85 3.12 -19.21 8.04
N GLU A 86 2.02 -19.41 7.33
CA GLU A 86 1.74 -20.66 6.62
C GLU A 86 2.45 -20.69 5.25
N ILE A 87 2.48 -19.55 4.56
CA ILE A 87 3.15 -19.42 3.26
C ILE A 87 4.46 -18.61 3.31
N LYS A 88 4.87 -18.19 4.51
CA LYS A 88 6.13 -17.46 4.78
C LYS A 88 6.30 -16.21 3.90
N ARG A 89 5.19 -15.49 3.73
CA ARG A 89 5.09 -14.29 2.87
C ARG A 89 4.81 -13.06 3.71
N ILE A 90 5.52 -11.97 3.43
CA ILE A 90 5.18 -10.65 3.97
C ILE A 90 4.09 -10.05 3.08
N VAL A 91 2.88 -9.91 3.62
CA VAL A 91 1.67 -9.54 2.87
C VAL A 91 1.41 -8.04 2.83
N GLU A 92 1.87 -7.32 3.86
CA GLU A 92 1.70 -5.88 4.00
C GLU A 92 2.89 -5.30 4.77
N VAL A 93 3.38 -4.15 4.30
CA VAL A 93 4.36 -3.31 4.99
C VAL A 93 3.83 -1.89 4.98
N ASN A 94 3.67 -1.30 6.15
CA ASN A 94 3.38 0.12 6.31
C ASN A 94 4.56 0.75 7.05
N PRO A 95 5.33 1.66 6.45
CA PRO A 95 6.51 2.25 7.09
C PRO A 95 6.21 3.46 7.98
N ASN A 96 4.95 3.91 8.02
CA ASN A 96 4.54 5.16 8.66
C ASN A 96 3.53 4.97 9.79
N LYS A 97 2.83 3.83 9.88
CA LYS A 97 1.80 3.61 10.90
C LYS A 97 2.36 3.67 12.31
N SER A 98 1.81 4.55 13.13
CA SER A 98 2.18 4.61 14.54
C SER A 98 1.65 3.38 15.30
N TRP A 99 2.47 2.79 16.16
CA TRP A 99 2.03 1.75 17.09
C TRP A 99 1.08 2.37 18.12
N GLU A 100 0.07 1.58 18.51
CA GLU A 100 -0.91 2.00 19.50
C GLU A 100 -0.90 1.04 20.68
N GLN A 101 -0.88 1.59 21.90
CA GLN A 101 -0.83 0.81 23.15
C GLN A 101 -1.98 -0.20 23.28
N LYS A 102 -3.12 0.06 22.63
CA LYS A 102 -4.26 -0.87 22.60
C LYS A 102 -3.91 -2.25 22.01
N TYR A 103 -2.88 -2.35 21.18
CA TYR A 103 -2.43 -3.61 20.59
C TYR A 103 -1.49 -4.39 21.51
N ALA A 104 -0.96 -3.80 22.58
CA ALA A 104 -0.01 -4.46 23.48
C ALA A 104 -0.56 -5.80 24.00
N ASN A 105 0.20 -6.88 23.77
CA ASN A 105 -0.13 -8.25 24.20
C ASN A 105 -1.50 -8.76 23.70
N LYS A 106 -2.00 -8.23 22.57
CA LYS A 106 -3.26 -8.68 21.95
C LYS A 106 -3.00 -9.61 20.77
N ILE A 107 -3.94 -10.54 20.58
CA ILE A 107 -4.09 -11.27 19.32
C ILE A 107 -4.93 -10.40 18.39
N LEU A 108 -4.42 -10.20 17.19
CA LEU A 108 -5.02 -9.36 16.17
C LEU A 108 -5.75 -10.23 15.14
N LYS A 109 -6.79 -9.66 14.54
CA LYS A 109 -7.51 -10.19 13.38
C LYS A 109 -7.21 -9.27 12.20
N TYR A 110 -6.78 -9.85 11.09
CA TYR A 110 -6.43 -9.11 9.88
C TYR A 110 -7.41 -9.48 8.75
N ASN A 111 -8.56 -8.83 8.74
CA ASN A 111 -9.69 -9.16 7.85
C ASN A 111 -9.61 -8.51 6.47
N GLN A 112 -8.89 -7.40 6.37
CA GLN A 112 -8.68 -6.68 5.12
C GLN A 112 -7.40 -5.88 5.23
N ILE A 113 -6.82 -5.59 4.08
CA ILE A 113 -5.65 -4.74 3.94
C ILE A 113 -5.88 -3.41 4.70
N GLY A 114 -4.92 -3.04 5.55
CA GLY A 114 -4.93 -1.87 6.43
C GLY A 114 -5.97 -1.82 7.55
N LYS A 115 -6.74 -2.89 7.80
CA LYS A 115 -7.66 -2.96 8.95
C LYS A 115 -7.21 -4.00 9.94
N ILE A 116 -6.77 -3.52 11.10
CA ILE A 116 -6.32 -4.32 12.22
C ILE A 116 -7.38 -4.26 13.32
N GLU A 117 -7.87 -5.42 13.73
CA GLU A 117 -8.87 -5.54 14.80
C GLU A 117 -8.32 -6.37 15.96
N ILE A 118 -8.73 -6.07 17.19
CA ILE A 118 -8.38 -6.90 18.35
C ILE A 118 -9.43 -8.00 18.49
N ILE A 119 -9.00 -9.26 18.56
CA ILE A 119 -9.92 -10.38 18.84
C ILE A 119 -10.40 -10.26 20.28
N LYS A 120 -11.71 -10.08 20.48
CA LYS A 120 -12.34 -10.14 21.79
C LYS A 120 -12.40 -11.61 22.23
N SER A 121 -11.96 -11.92 23.45
CA SER A 121 -11.81 -13.30 23.97
C SER A 121 -13.09 -14.15 23.93
N SER A 122 -14.27 -13.52 23.84
CA SER A 122 -15.59 -14.19 23.80
C SER A 122 -15.95 -14.84 22.46
N THR A 123 -15.13 -14.73 21.41
CA THR A 123 -15.38 -15.36 20.10
C THR A 123 -14.48 -16.56 19.80
N ARG A 124 -13.79 -17.12 20.80
CA ARG A 124 -12.84 -18.24 20.66
C ARG A 124 -13.46 -19.56 20.14
N ASP A 125 -14.78 -19.73 20.19
CA ASP A 125 -15.45 -21.00 19.86
C ASP A 125 -16.15 -21.02 18.50
N LYS A 126 -15.52 -20.49 17.45
CA LYS A 126 -15.93 -20.83 16.09
C LYS A 126 -14.75 -21.41 15.33
N THR A 127 -14.76 -22.72 15.18
CA THR A 127 -14.03 -23.43 14.12
C THR A 127 -14.40 -22.78 12.80
N ILE A 128 -13.46 -22.06 12.19
CA ILE A 128 -13.62 -21.52 10.84
C ILE A 128 -13.47 -22.71 9.88
N SER A 129 -14.56 -23.06 9.21
CA SER A 129 -14.62 -24.18 8.28
C SER A 129 -14.13 -23.78 6.88
N GLY A 130 -13.16 -24.53 6.36
CA GLY A 130 -13.07 -24.79 4.92
C GLY A 130 -11.98 -24.06 4.14
N ASP A 131 -10.70 -24.28 4.47
CA ASP A 131 -9.58 -23.99 3.56
C ASP A 131 -9.75 -24.77 2.25
N ARG A 132 -10.22 -24.12 1.19
CA ARG A 132 -9.99 -24.64 -0.16
C ARG A 132 -8.52 -24.44 -0.48
N LYS A 133 -7.74 -25.50 -0.28
CA LYS A 133 -6.36 -25.65 -0.76
C LYS A 133 -6.31 -25.30 -2.26
N ARG A 134 -5.94 -24.06 -2.58
CA ARG A 134 -5.30 -23.72 -3.85
C ARG A 134 -3.79 -23.79 -3.63
N THR A 135 -3.19 -24.83 -4.19
CA THR A 135 -1.75 -24.97 -4.37
C THR A 135 -1.32 -24.00 -5.46
N ASP A 136 -1.10 -22.75 -5.05
CA ASP A 136 -0.61 -21.72 -5.97
C ASP A 136 0.92 -21.83 -6.05
N TRP A 137 1.47 -21.91 -7.27
CA TRP A 137 2.91 -21.89 -7.53
C TRP A 137 3.62 -20.68 -6.88
N GLU A 138 2.89 -19.57 -6.69
CA GLU A 138 3.38 -18.38 -5.98
C GLU A 138 3.69 -18.67 -4.50
N LYS A 139 2.88 -19.51 -3.84
CA LYS A 139 3.14 -19.93 -2.45
C LYS A 139 4.42 -20.75 -2.37
N ILE A 140 4.65 -21.63 -3.35
CA ILE A 140 5.88 -22.43 -3.43
C ILE A 140 7.09 -21.51 -3.54
N LYS A 141 7.03 -20.49 -4.42
CA LYS A 141 8.13 -19.52 -4.57
C LYS A 141 8.42 -18.73 -3.29
N ASP A 142 7.41 -18.29 -2.56
CA ASP A 142 7.64 -17.56 -1.31
C ASP A 142 8.21 -18.46 -0.20
N ILE A 143 7.71 -19.69 -0.09
CA ILE A 143 8.27 -20.69 0.82
C ILE A 143 9.72 -21.00 0.45
N GLU A 144 10.04 -21.16 -0.84
CA GLU A 144 11.42 -21.37 -1.31
C GLU A 144 12.32 -20.17 -1.04
N LYS A 145 11.83 -18.94 -1.29
CA LYS A 145 12.55 -17.70 -0.95
C LYS A 145 12.88 -17.65 0.54
N TYR A 146 11.91 -17.94 1.41
CA TYR A 146 12.12 -17.99 2.85
C TYR A 146 13.06 -19.14 3.27
N LYS A 147 12.91 -20.33 2.69
CA LYS A 147 13.81 -21.47 2.96
C LYS A 147 15.25 -21.13 2.62
N ASN A 148 15.48 -20.50 1.48
CA ASN A 148 16.80 -20.12 0.97
C ASN A 148 17.38 -18.86 1.61
N PHE A 149 16.59 -18.10 2.39
CA PHE A 149 17.06 -16.93 3.12
C PHE A 149 18.07 -17.33 4.21
N LYS A 150 19.20 -16.63 4.20
CA LYS A 150 20.35 -16.83 5.10
C LYS A 150 20.59 -15.63 5.99
N TYR A 151 21.23 -15.84 7.13
CA TYR A 151 21.56 -14.75 8.05
C TYR A 151 22.51 -13.72 7.40
N SER A 152 23.38 -14.18 6.51
CA SER A 152 24.24 -13.31 5.70
C SER A 152 23.45 -12.33 4.82
N ASP A 153 22.27 -12.72 4.32
CA ASP A 153 21.44 -11.83 3.48
C ASP A 153 20.96 -10.62 4.29
N TYR A 154 20.53 -10.85 5.54
CA TYR A 154 20.18 -9.80 6.49
C TYR A 154 21.38 -8.90 6.82
N LEU A 155 22.54 -9.48 7.16
CA LEU A 155 23.74 -8.68 7.47
C LEU A 155 24.18 -7.83 6.28
N ASN A 156 24.10 -8.37 5.06
CA ASN A 156 24.47 -7.66 3.85
C ASN A 156 23.61 -6.41 3.62
N VAL A 157 22.28 -6.50 3.81
CA VAL A 157 21.40 -5.32 3.65
C VAL A 157 21.51 -4.35 4.82
N LYS A 158 21.65 -4.85 6.05
CA LYS A 158 21.76 -4.01 7.25
C LYS A 158 23.02 -3.16 7.25
N ASN A 159 24.14 -3.72 6.79
CA ASN A 159 25.45 -3.07 6.82
C ASN A 159 25.85 -2.48 5.45
N ALA A 160 24.96 -2.47 4.46
CA ALA A 160 25.27 -1.90 3.16
C ALA A 160 25.58 -0.39 3.28
N ILE A 161 26.64 0.08 2.63
CA ILE A 161 26.83 1.52 2.39
C ILE A 161 25.95 1.97 1.21
N LYS A 162 25.63 3.28 1.13
CA LYS A 162 24.73 3.83 0.10
C LYS A 162 25.12 3.44 -1.33
N ASP A 163 26.42 3.44 -1.65
CA ASP A 163 26.92 3.04 -2.97
C ASP A 163 26.58 1.59 -3.36
N ASN A 164 26.34 0.73 -2.36
CA ASN A 164 25.97 -0.66 -2.55
C ASN A 164 24.44 -0.90 -2.53
N PHE A 165 23.62 0.13 -2.36
CA PHE A 165 22.16 -0.05 -2.28
C PHE A 165 21.59 -0.67 -3.56
N GLY A 166 22.09 -0.26 -4.74
CA GLY A 166 21.68 -0.86 -6.02
C GLY A 166 21.98 -2.37 -6.09
N LYS A 167 23.16 -2.80 -5.62
CA LYS A 167 23.56 -4.21 -5.58
C LYS A 167 22.60 -5.07 -4.77
N TYR A 168 22.09 -4.54 -3.66
CA TYR A 168 21.19 -5.26 -2.75
C TYR A 168 19.71 -4.97 -2.98
N GLN A 169 19.37 -4.18 -4.02
CA GLN A 169 18.02 -3.73 -4.31
C GLN A 169 17.37 -3.03 -3.10
N ILE A 170 18.13 -2.15 -2.45
CA ILE A 170 17.65 -1.34 -1.34
C ILE A 170 17.04 -0.06 -1.91
N ASN A 171 15.75 0.10 -1.70
CA ASN A 171 15.00 1.28 -2.10
C ASN A 171 15.01 2.31 -0.99
N GLN A 172 15.96 3.25 -1.07
CA GLN A 172 16.10 4.30 -0.05
C GLN A 172 14.93 5.29 -0.05
N MET A 173 14.29 5.44 1.11
CA MET A 173 13.38 6.54 1.39
C MET A 173 14.09 7.89 1.34
N LYS A 174 13.39 8.91 0.82
CA LYS A 174 13.85 10.31 0.82
C LYS A 174 12.79 11.16 1.51
N ASN A 175 13.16 11.90 2.56
CA ASN A 175 12.26 12.81 3.28
C ASN A 175 10.92 12.17 3.72
N GLY A 176 10.95 10.92 4.20
CA GLY A 176 9.75 10.19 4.61
C GLY A 176 8.91 9.60 3.46
N LEU A 177 9.37 9.72 2.21
CA LEU A 177 8.73 9.15 1.03
C LEU A 177 9.41 7.83 0.63
N VAL A 178 8.61 6.77 0.51
CA VAL A 178 8.98 5.42 0.05
C VAL A 178 9.05 5.40 -1.45
N TYR A 179 10.06 4.74 -2.02
CA TYR A 179 10.19 4.58 -3.47
C TYR A 179 10.09 3.11 -3.86
N ALA A 180 9.32 2.82 -4.90
CA ALA A 180 9.31 1.51 -5.54
C ALA A 180 10.33 1.43 -6.69
N ASP A 181 10.62 0.22 -7.17
CA ASP A 181 11.55 0.01 -8.29
C ASP A 181 11.06 0.71 -9.57
N LYS A 182 9.73 0.75 -9.76
CA LYS A 182 9.07 1.51 -10.83
C LYS A 182 7.83 2.20 -10.31
N GLU A 183 7.64 3.45 -10.70
CA GLU A 183 6.50 4.26 -10.29
C GLU A 183 5.91 5.03 -11.46
N VAL A 184 4.64 5.39 -11.34
CA VAL A 184 4.00 6.32 -12.26
C VAL A 184 4.60 7.73 -12.09
N PRO A 185 4.63 8.58 -13.14
CA PRO A 185 5.00 9.98 -13.03
C PRO A 185 4.25 10.69 -11.90
N TYR A 186 4.88 11.66 -11.25
CA TYR A 186 4.25 12.47 -10.20
C TYR A 186 3.69 11.65 -9.02
N SER A 187 4.21 10.43 -8.82
CA SER A 187 3.81 9.52 -7.74
C SER A 187 3.96 10.11 -6.34
N TRP A 188 4.78 11.16 -6.17
CA TRP A 188 4.89 11.90 -4.91
C TRP A 188 3.53 12.43 -4.43
N TRP A 189 2.61 12.76 -5.34
CA TRP A 189 1.28 13.23 -4.98
C TRP A 189 0.50 12.16 -4.23
N PHE A 190 0.55 10.91 -4.70
CA PHE A 190 -0.06 9.79 -3.96
C PHE A 190 0.65 9.54 -2.64
N LYS A 191 1.99 9.63 -2.58
CA LYS A 191 2.73 9.37 -1.34
C LYS A 191 2.46 10.40 -0.23
N SER A 192 2.14 11.62 -0.62
CA SER A 192 1.94 12.73 0.30
C SER A 192 0.46 12.93 0.65
N SER A 193 -0.43 12.85 -0.34
CA SER A 193 -1.86 13.15 -0.19
C SER A 193 -2.57 12.22 0.80
N ASP A 194 -3.50 12.79 1.55
CA ASP A 194 -4.32 12.11 2.53
C ASP A 194 -5.82 12.22 2.20
N PHE A 195 -6.67 11.80 3.13
CA PHE A 195 -8.12 11.75 2.99
C PHE A 195 -8.76 13.09 2.58
N LYS A 196 -8.20 14.24 3.00
CA LYS A 196 -8.78 15.56 2.69
C LYS A 196 -8.51 15.98 1.25
N ASN A 197 -7.40 15.52 0.67
CA ASN A 197 -7.08 15.72 -0.74
C ASN A 197 -8.04 14.92 -1.66
N PHE A 198 -8.82 13.99 -1.10
CA PHE A 198 -9.74 13.11 -1.83
C PHE A 198 -11.23 13.29 -1.46
N GLY A 199 -11.57 14.32 -0.67
CA GLY A 199 -12.96 14.69 -0.41
C GLY A 199 -13.57 13.99 0.80
N LEU A 200 -12.78 13.55 1.77
CA LEU A 200 -13.27 13.01 3.03
C LEU A 200 -13.24 14.06 4.15
N ASN A 201 -14.28 14.05 4.97
CA ASN A 201 -14.50 15.01 6.05
C ASN A 201 -13.69 14.73 7.32
N SER A 202 -13.36 13.46 7.60
CA SER A 202 -12.50 13.14 8.74
C SER A 202 -11.78 11.81 8.53
N ARG A 203 -10.73 11.58 9.35
CA ARG A 203 -9.95 10.34 9.41
C ARG A 203 -10.79 9.12 9.78
N ASN A 204 -11.86 9.36 10.54
CA ASN A 204 -12.84 8.36 10.89
C ASN A 204 -14.02 8.49 9.92
N ASN A 205 -14.55 7.40 9.39
CA ASN A 205 -15.74 7.43 8.53
C ASN A 205 -17.04 7.84 9.29
N SER A 206 -16.95 8.72 10.29
CA SER A 206 -18.05 9.23 11.11
C SER A 206 -18.54 10.56 10.55
N TYR A 207 -19.79 10.56 10.12
CA TYR A 207 -20.56 11.73 9.75
C TYR A 207 -20.95 12.54 11.00
N ASN A 208 -20.95 13.88 10.91
CA ASN A 208 -21.58 14.77 11.89
C ASN A 208 -22.87 15.32 11.26
N GLU A 209 -24.01 15.12 11.94
CA GLU A 209 -25.34 15.60 11.52
C GLU A 209 -25.42 17.12 11.32
N ASP A 210 -24.54 17.88 11.98
CA ASP A 210 -24.48 19.34 11.91
C ASP A 210 -24.02 19.90 10.55
N ASP A 211 -23.51 19.06 9.63
CA ASP A 211 -23.09 19.48 8.29
C ASP A 211 -24.27 19.74 7.34
N ASP A 212 -25.48 19.25 7.65
CA ASP A 212 -26.64 19.35 6.76
C ASP A 212 -27.39 20.70 6.87
N GLU A 213 -27.34 21.38 8.02
CA GLU A 213 -28.01 22.68 8.18
C GLU A 213 -27.35 23.82 7.38
N LYS A 214 -26.07 23.68 7.00
CA LYS A 214 -25.33 24.75 6.32
C LYS A 214 -25.53 24.84 4.81
N PHE A 215 -26.22 23.90 4.16
CA PHE A 215 -26.28 23.89 2.70
C PHE A 215 -27.66 23.61 2.12
N HIS A 216 -28.28 24.65 1.57
CA HIS A 216 -29.43 24.58 0.65
C HIS A 216 -29.12 23.87 -0.70
N TYR A 217 -27.91 23.30 -0.87
CA TYR A 217 -27.46 22.60 -2.09
C TYR A 217 -28.26 21.32 -2.40
N TYR A 218 -28.84 20.67 -1.38
CA TYR A 218 -29.64 19.45 -1.54
C TYR A 218 -30.92 19.62 -2.39
N LYS A 219 -31.30 20.86 -2.73
CA LYS A 219 -32.51 21.16 -3.50
C LYS A 219 -32.30 21.23 -5.03
N GLN A 220 -31.06 21.34 -5.52
CA GLN A 220 -30.82 21.52 -6.98
C GLN A 220 -30.81 20.21 -7.78
N PHE A 221 -30.50 19.07 -7.15
CA PHE A 221 -30.55 17.76 -7.79
C PHE A 221 -31.45 16.85 -6.97
N LYS A 222 -32.55 16.39 -7.57
CA LYS A 222 -33.42 15.40 -6.92
C LYS A 222 -32.58 14.15 -6.70
N PRO A 223 -32.28 13.74 -5.45
CA PRO A 223 -31.45 12.57 -5.22
C PRO A 223 -32.15 11.36 -5.82
N TYR A 224 -31.42 10.53 -6.55
CA TYR A 224 -31.96 9.26 -7.05
C TYR A 224 -32.28 8.28 -5.90
N TYR A 225 -31.83 8.56 -4.66
CA TYR A 225 -31.98 7.70 -3.47
C TYR A 225 -32.76 8.34 -2.33
N LYS A 226 -33.33 7.48 -1.47
CA LYS A 226 -33.92 7.87 -0.19
C LYS A 226 -32.81 8.39 0.74
N GLU A 227 -33.09 9.48 1.44
CA GLU A 227 -32.22 10.19 2.41
C GLU A 227 -31.51 9.24 3.41
N LYS A 228 -32.20 8.19 3.87
CA LYS A 228 -31.63 7.12 4.72
C LYS A 228 -30.42 6.37 4.16
N TYR A 229 -30.20 6.39 2.84
CA TYR A 229 -29.02 5.79 2.21
C TYR A 229 -27.83 6.76 2.18
N LEU A 230 -28.10 8.06 2.03
CA LEU A 230 -27.08 9.11 2.12
C LEU A 230 -26.50 9.19 3.54
N GLN A 231 -27.34 9.04 4.57
CA GLN A 231 -26.93 8.94 5.98
C GLN A 231 -26.17 7.65 6.33
N LYS A 232 -26.23 6.60 5.50
CA LYS A 232 -25.45 5.36 5.71
C LYS A 232 -24.12 5.37 4.95
N SER A 233 -24.06 6.06 3.82
CA SER A 233 -22.84 6.29 3.06
C SER A 233 -22.09 7.49 3.64
N ASN A 234 -21.41 7.30 4.76
CA ASN A 234 -20.67 8.35 5.49
C ASN A 234 -19.43 8.90 4.74
N GLY A 235 -19.56 9.29 3.47
CA GLY A 235 -18.49 9.88 2.67
C GLY A 235 -17.42 8.88 2.18
N GLY A 236 -17.10 7.83 2.94
CA GLY A 236 -15.88 7.00 2.76
C GLY A 236 -15.99 5.66 2.03
N ILE A 237 -16.88 5.49 1.04
CA ILE A 237 -16.88 4.24 0.26
C ILE A 237 -15.60 4.19 -0.59
N CYS A 238 -14.69 3.25 -0.27
CA CYS A 238 -13.35 3.17 -0.84
C CYS A 238 -13.26 3.26 -2.36
N GLY A 239 -14.19 2.69 -3.12
CA GLY A 239 -14.14 2.80 -4.58
C GLY A 239 -14.46 4.19 -5.12
N TYR A 240 -15.26 5.00 -4.43
CA TYR A 240 -15.44 6.40 -4.81
C TYR A 240 -14.15 7.16 -4.58
N VAL A 241 -13.53 6.97 -3.42
CA VAL A 241 -12.23 7.57 -3.09
C VAL A 241 -11.17 7.16 -4.12
N ALA A 242 -11.05 5.86 -4.41
CA ALA A 242 -10.08 5.34 -5.38
C ALA A 242 -10.31 5.86 -6.81
N VAL A 243 -11.57 5.97 -7.26
CA VAL A 243 -11.88 6.58 -8.57
C VAL A 243 -11.59 8.08 -8.57
N THR A 244 -11.93 8.80 -7.51
CA THR A 244 -11.59 10.21 -7.33
C THR A 244 -10.08 10.44 -7.43
N MET A 245 -9.27 9.61 -6.77
CA MET A 245 -7.81 9.67 -6.87
C MET A 245 -7.32 9.54 -8.32
N LEU A 246 -7.89 8.62 -9.11
CA LEU A 246 -7.54 8.47 -10.53
C LEU A 246 -8.00 9.65 -11.40
N LEU A 247 -9.18 10.20 -11.12
CA LEU A 247 -9.72 11.36 -11.84
C LEU A 247 -8.86 12.61 -11.58
N LEU A 248 -8.54 12.88 -10.30
CA LEU A 248 -7.71 14.00 -9.88
C LEU A 248 -6.29 13.89 -10.43
N TYR A 249 -5.68 12.70 -10.42
CA TYR A 249 -4.36 12.49 -11.02
C TYR A 249 -4.33 12.89 -12.50
N ASN A 250 -5.33 12.47 -13.29
CA ASN A 250 -5.40 12.83 -14.70
C ASN A 250 -5.70 14.33 -14.89
N GLU A 251 -6.53 14.93 -14.05
CA GLU A 251 -6.81 16.37 -14.06
C GLU A 251 -5.55 17.20 -13.75
N TYR A 252 -4.82 16.85 -12.70
CA TYR A 252 -3.68 17.61 -12.17
C TYR A 252 -2.41 17.48 -13.00
N PHE A 253 -2.18 16.32 -13.62
CA PHE A 253 -0.90 16.01 -14.26
C PHE A 253 -1.00 15.71 -15.76
N LYS A 254 -2.20 15.44 -16.30
CA LYS A 254 -2.39 15.14 -17.72
C LYS A 254 -3.29 16.12 -18.46
N GLY A 255 -3.74 17.19 -17.79
CA GLY A 255 -4.61 18.21 -18.38
C GLY A 255 -5.91 17.59 -18.91
N ALA A 256 -6.46 16.62 -18.19
CA ALA A 256 -7.52 15.79 -18.74
C ALA A 256 -8.83 16.53 -19.02
N GLY A 257 -9.07 17.64 -18.32
CA GLY A 257 -10.28 18.44 -18.47
C GLY A 257 -11.53 17.66 -18.08
N TYR A 258 -11.39 16.80 -17.06
CA TYR A 258 -12.46 15.94 -16.56
C TYR A 258 -13.49 16.73 -15.77
N PHE A 259 -13.04 17.79 -15.11
CA PHE A 259 -13.87 18.65 -14.27
C PHE A 259 -14.33 19.87 -15.10
N ASP A 260 -15.64 20.08 -15.18
CA ASP A 260 -16.19 21.35 -15.70
C ASP A 260 -16.10 22.48 -14.66
N GLU A 261 -16.51 23.69 -15.03
CA GLU A 261 -16.42 24.85 -14.14
C GLU A 261 -17.14 24.63 -12.80
N TYR A 262 -18.27 23.93 -12.80
CA TYR A 262 -19.00 23.59 -11.58
C TYR A 262 -18.24 22.55 -10.75
N GLU A 263 -17.76 21.47 -11.37
CA GLU A 263 -17.02 20.42 -10.66
C GLU A 263 -15.68 20.93 -10.10
N LYS A 264 -15.07 21.95 -10.72
CA LYS A 264 -13.86 22.61 -10.21
C LYS A 264 -14.10 23.40 -8.93
N GLU A 265 -15.32 23.86 -8.64
CA GLU A 265 -15.62 24.56 -7.39
C GLU A 265 -15.40 23.66 -6.15
N PHE A 266 -15.43 22.34 -6.32
CA PHE A 266 -15.09 21.41 -5.25
C PHE A 266 -13.58 21.33 -4.98
N ILE A 267 -12.71 21.79 -5.88
CA ILE A 267 -11.26 21.76 -5.68
C ILE A 267 -10.87 23.03 -4.92
N LEU A 268 -10.62 22.86 -3.61
CA LEU A 268 -10.24 23.93 -2.71
C LEU A 268 -8.73 24.14 -2.77
N LYS A 269 -8.33 25.40 -2.93
CA LYS A 269 -6.92 25.79 -2.86
C LYS A 269 -6.49 25.78 -1.39
N SER A 270 -5.37 25.13 -1.08
CA SER A 270 -4.84 25.06 0.28
C SER A 270 -4.68 26.45 0.88
N LYS A 271 -5.23 26.65 2.08
CA LYS A 271 -5.17 27.95 2.79
C LYS A 271 -3.80 28.16 3.41
N TYR A 272 -3.37 29.42 3.36
CA TYR A 272 -2.12 29.97 3.88
C TYR A 272 -1.83 29.58 5.33
N PHE A 273 -0.60 29.11 5.62
CA PHE A 273 -0.01 29.20 6.96
C PHE A 273 1.51 29.39 6.90
N LEU A 274 1.99 30.28 7.79
CA LEU A 274 3.38 30.63 8.03
C LEU A 274 3.97 29.69 9.10
N HIS A 275 5.19 29.21 8.85
CA HIS A 275 6.06 28.35 9.66
C HIS A 275 6.05 26.84 9.34
N ILE A 276 7.10 26.46 8.61
CA ILE A 276 7.44 25.11 8.17
C ILE A 276 8.34 24.46 9.22
N ASN A 277 8.04 23.21 9.57
CA ASN A 277 9.04 22.31 10.14
C ASN A 277 9.26 21.19 9.12
N GLU A 278 10.44 21.18 8.49
CA GLU A 278 10.83 20.30 7.37
C GLU A 278 10.81 18.80 7.72
N ASN A 279 10.65 18.47 9.00
CA ASN A 279 10.72 17.11 9.53
C ASN A 279 9.58 16.16 9.08
N ASN A 280 8.52 16.65 8.42
CA ASN A 280 7.50 15.80 7.80
C ASN A 280 7.02 16.37 6.44
N LEU A 281 7.83 16.15 5.40
CA LEU A 281 7.55 16.63 4.05
C LEU A 281 6.22 16.13 3.48
N ALA A 282 5.85 14.86 3.71
CA ALA A 282 4.59 14.32 3.22
C ALA A 282 3.40 15.09 3.81
N TYR A 283 3.43 15.36 5.11
CA TYR A 283 2.44 16.20 5.79
C TYR A 283 2.42 17.62 5.23
N TYR A 284 3.59 18.24 5.01
CA TYR A 284 3.68 19.58 4.44
C TYR A 284 3.05 19.64 3.04
N ILE A 285 3.40 18.69 2.16
CA ILE A 285 2.87 18.64 0.80
C ILE A 285 1.36 18.41 0.81
N SER A 286 0.82 17.51 1.63
CA SER A 286 -0.62 17.29 1.71
C SER A 286 -1.38 18.51 2.23
N ASN A 287 -0.82 19.20 3.23
CA ASN A 287 -1.53 20.26 3.94
C ASN A 287 -1.44 21.63 3.28
N PHE A 288 -0.31 21.94 2.65
CA PHE A 288 -0.02 23.30 2.20
C PHE A 288 0.22 23.39 0.70
N VAL A 289 0.67 22.30 0.06
CA VAL A 289 1.01 22.32 -1.37
C VAL A 289 -0.11 21.77 -2.24
N SER A 290 -0.63 20.60 -1.86
CA SER A 290 -1.64 19.87 -2.61
C SER A 290 -3.01 20.52 -2.43
N PRO A 291 -3.82 20.60 -3.50
CA PRO A 291 -5.20 21.06 -3.36
C PRO A 291 -5.99 20.11 -2.45
N GLU A 292 -6.92 20.68 -1.70
CA GLU A 292 -7.90 19.91 -0.94
C GLU A 292 -9.15 19.70 -1.82
N LEU A 293 -9.84 18.59 -1.62
CA LEU A 293 -11.12 18.36 -2.28
C LEU A 293 -12.23 18.57 -1.24
N ASN A 294 -13.18 19.44 -1.56
CA ASN A 294 -14.34 19.69 -0.75
C ASN A 294 -15.07 18.36 -0.49
N SER A 295 -15.39 18.10 0.76
CA SER A 295 -15.98 16.83 1.18
C SER A 295 -17.37 16.54 0.60
N ASN A 296 -18.07 17.57 0.12
CA ASN A 296 -19.32 17.40 -0.59
C ASN A 296 -19.14 16.83 -2.00
N PHE A 297 -17.91 16.76 -2.52
CA PHE A 297 -17.66 16.15 -3.82
C PHE A 297 -18.05 14.67 -3.85
N LEU A 298 -17.75 13.91 -2.80
CA LEU A 298 -18.15 12.50 -2.76
C LEU A 298 -19.68 12.37 -2.66
N LYS A 299 -20.36 13.25 -1.90
CA LYS A 299 -21.83 13.36 -1.89
C LYS A 299 -22.39 13.62 -3.28
N TYR A 300 -21.77 14.52 -4.04
CA TYR A 300 -22.13 14.79 -5.43
C TYR A 300 -22.01 13.55 -6.32
N LEU A 301 -20.93 12.76 -6.18
CA LEU A 301 -20.79 11.49 -6.91
C LEU A 301 -21.83 10.44 -6.48
N TYR A 302 -22.11 10.32 -5.18
CA TYR A 302 -23.15 9.42 -4.67
C TYR A 302 -24.51 9.74 -5.27
N GLN A 303 -24.86 11.03 -5.40
CA GLN A 303 -26.15 11.43 -5.99
C GLN A 303 -26.28 11.04 -7.47
N LYS A 304 -25.17 10.93 -8.19
CA LYS A 304 -25.14 10.54 -9.61
C LYS A 304 -25.05 9.04 -9.87
N THR A 305 -24.89 8.23 -8.83
CA THR A 305 -24.64 6.78 -8.91
C THR A 305 -25.45 6.02 -7.85
N TRP A 306 -25.37 4.69 -7.78
CA TRP A 306 -26.29 3.88 -6.93
C TRP A 306 -25.64 2.93 -5.93
N PHE A 307 -24.32 3.04 -5.72
CA PHE A 307 -23.59 2.09 -4.90
C PHE A 307 -23.61 2.51 -3.42
N ALA A 308 -24.55 1.95 -2.66
CA ALA A 308 -24.73 2.27 -1.24
C ALA A 308 -23.91 1.38 -0.28
N ASN A 309 -23.43 0.21 -0.72
CA ASN A 309 -22.75 -0.76 0.15
C ASN A 309 -21.52 -1.36 -0.56
N GLY A 310 -20.37 -0.72 -0.41
CA GLY A 310 -19.10 -1.22 -0.93
C GLY A 310 -19.03 -1.25 -2.47
N THR A 311 -17.84 -0.99 -2.99
CA THR A 311 -17.58 -1.00 -4.43
C THR A 311 -16.35 -1.86 -4.65
N GLY A 312 -16.57 -3.12 -5.02
CA GLY A 312 -15.50 -4.12 -5.16
C GLY A 312 -15.35 -4.69 -6.56
N GLU A 313 -16.16 -4.27 -7.52
CA GLU A 313 -16.20 -4.81 -8.89
C GLU A 313 -15.80 -3.74 -9.90
N TRP A 314 -15.09 -4.14 -10.97
CA TRP A 314 -14.58 -3.23 -12.01
C TRP A 314 -15.65 -2.29 -12.59
N TRP A 315 -16.84 -2.82 -12.87
CA TRP A 315 -17.93 -2.06 -13.48
C TRP A 315 -18.45 -0.96 -12.55
N ASN A 316 -18.36 -1.12 -11.22
CA ASN A 316 -18.71 -0.05 -10.28
C ASN A 316 -17.82 1.17 -10.49
N TYR A 317 -16.51 0.95 -10.63
CA TYR A 317 -15.55 2.03 -10.84
C TYR A 317 -15.79 2.75 -12.17
N LYS A 318 -16.11 1.99 -13.21
CA LYS A 318 -16.53 2.52 -14.51
C LYS A 318 -17.77 3.43 -14.39
N TYR A 319 -18.82 2.99 -13.70
CA TYR A 319 -20.02 3.82 -13.54
C TYR A 319 -19.75 5.08 -12.70
N ILE A 320 -18.91 4.97 -11.66
CA ILE A 320 -18.49 6.14 -10.87
C ILE A 320 -17.76 7.14 -11.76
N SER A 321 -16.79 6.71 -12.58
CA SER A 321 -16.09 7.62 -13.48
C SER A 321 -17.02 8.18 -14.57
N GLU A 322 -17.92 7.37 -15.14
CA GLU A 322 -18.88 7.83 -16.15
C GLU A 322 -19.83 8.91 -15.64
N SER A 323 -20.09 8.97 -14.33
CA SER A 323 -20.90 10.03 -13.71
C SER A 323 -20.34 11.45 -13.91
N ILE A 324 -19.03 11.55 -14.17
CA ILE A 324 -18.33 12.79 -14.53
C ILE A 324 -18.02 12.82 -16.03
N LEU A 325 -17.48 11.71 -16.55
CA LEU A 325 -16.81 11.68 -17.85
C LEU A 325 -17.75 11.50 -19.04
N TYR A 326 -18.89 10.84 -18.88
CA TYR A 326 -19.68 10.33 -20.02
C TYR A 326 -20.17 11.43 -20.96
N ASN A 327 -20.77 12.49 -20.40
CA ASN A 327 -21.31 13.59 -21.20
C ASN A 327 -20.21 14.39 -21.91
N LYS A 328 -19.05 14.55 -21.25
CA LYS A 328 -17.89 15.24 -21.81
C LYS A 328 -17.28 14.44 -22.95
N TRP A 329 -17.18 13.12 -22.79
CA TRP A 329 -16.71 12.21 -23.82
C TRP A 329 -17.64 12.17 -25.05
N LYS A 330 -18.96 12.09 -24.84
CA LYS A 330 -19.95 12.15 -25.94
C LYS A 330 -19.87 13.44 -26.76
N LYS A 331 -19.45 14.54 -26.14
CA LYS A 331 -19.23 15.83 -26.79
C LYS A 331 -17.81 15.98 -27.36
N SER A 332 -17.02 14.91 -27.37
CA SER A 332 -15.61 14.92 -27.81
C SER A 332 -14.72 15.93 -27.08
N GLN A 333 -15.08 16.30 -25.84
CA GLN A 333 -14.34 17.27 -25.04
C GLN A 333 -13.15 16.65 -24.29
N ILE A 334 -13.16 15.32 -24.13
CA ILE A 334 -12.15 14.52 -23.45
C ILE A 334 -11.99 13.19 -24.21
N ASN A 335 -10.83 12.54 -24.08
CA ASN A 335 -10.58 11.24 -24.68
C ASN A 335 -9.82 10.33 -23.72
N TYR A 336 -10.42 9.20 -23.38
CA TYR A 336 -9.87 8.23 -22.46
C TYR A 336 -10.31 6.82 -22.86
N SER A 337 -9.70 5.83 -22.22
CA SER A 337 -10.14 4.44 -22.26
C SER A 337 -9.99 3.81 -20.88
N TYR A 338 -10.87 2.86 -20.55
CA TYR A 338 -10.77 2.09 -19.32
C TYR A 338 -9.93 0.84 -19.53
N TRP A 339 -8.95 0.62 -18.66
CA TRP A 339 -8.11 -0.57 -18.62
C TRP A 339 -8.37 -1.36 -17.33
N GLY A 340 -8.09 -2.65 -17.35
CA GLY A 340 -8.43 -3.59 -16.27
C GLY A 340 -8.62 -5.01 -16.78
N ASN A 341 -8.84 -5.97 -15.89
CA ASN A 341 -9.00 -7.39 -16.24
C ASN A 341 -10.19 -7.70 -17.16
N ASN A 342 -11.18 -6.80 -17.25
CA ASN A 342 -12.29 -6.86 -18.21
C ASN A 342 -12.11 -5.89 -19.42
N GLY A 343 -10.93 -5.28 -19.57
CA GLY A 343 -10.55 -4.38 -20.65
C GLY A 343 -9.39 -4.92 -21.51
N VAL A 344 -8.90 -4.11 -22.46
CA VAL A 344 -7.92 -4.50 -23.50
C VAL A 344 -6.51 -4.83 -22.94
N ILE A 345 -6.19 -4.39 -21.73
CA ILE A 345 -4.90 -4.59 -21.04
C ILE A 345 -5.18 -4.90 -19.56
N GLY A 346 -4.67 -6.04 -19.07
CA GLY A 346 -5.30 -6.77 -17.95
C GLY A 346 -4.66 -6.63 -16.56
N ARG A 347 -3.34 -6.72 -16.43
CA ARG A 347 -2.71 -6.89 -15.09
C ARG A 347 -2.24 -5.56 -14.50
N PRO A 348 -2.47 -5.30 -13.20
CA PRO A 348 -2.01 -4.07 -12.55
C PRO A 348 -0.52 -3.82 -12.66
N TRP A 349 0.30 -4.87 -12.62
CA TRP A 349 1.74 -4.75 -12.74
C TRP A 349 2.12 -4.15 -14.10
N ASP A 350 1.59 -4.68 -15.20
CA ASP A 350 1.85 -4.21 -16.57
C ASP A 350 1.38 -2.74 -16.72
N ILE A 351 0.18 -2.42 -16.20
CA ILE A 351 -0.41 -1.06 -16.26
C ILE A 351 0.53 0.00 -15.63
N ILE A 352 1.16 -0.32 -14.50
CA ILE A 352 2.11 0.59 -13.85
C ILE A 352 3.49 0.52 -14.52
N ASN A 353 4.02 -0.69 -14.69
CA ASN A 353 5.40 -0.93 -15.08
C ASN A 353 5.69 -0.49 -16.52
N GLU A 354 4.81 -0.87 -17.45
CA GLU A 354 4.99 -0.66 -18.88
C GLU A 354 4.33 0.64 -19.34
N TYR A 355 3.17 0.97 -18.79
CA TYR A 355 2.35 2.07 -19.28
C TYR A 355 2.34 3.31 -18.39
N ASN A 356 2.94 3.26 -17.20
CA ASN A 356 3.03 4.40 -16.27
C ASN A 356 1.65 4.96 -15.85
N ILE A 357 0.66 4.10 -15.66
CA ILE A 357 -0.71 4.49 -15.30
C ILE A 357 -1.04 3.97 -13.90
N PRO A 358 -1.54 4.82 -12.97
CA PRO A 358 -1.99 4.33 -11.68
C PRO A 358 -3.28 3.53 -11.86
N THR A 359 -3.47 2.52 -11.03
CA THR A 359 -4.61 1.61 -11.13
C THR A 359 -5.16 1.29 -9.77
N THR A 360 -6.48 1.09 -9.69
CA THR A 360 -7.09 0.56 -8.48
C THR A 360 -6.73 -0.90 -8.30
N LEU A 361 -6.49 -1.30 -7.06
CA LEU A 361 -6.50 -2.68 -6.62
C LEU A 361 -7.73 -2.85 -5.73
N ALA A 362 -8.64 -3.72 -6.15
CA ALA A 362 -9.87 -3.99 -5.44
C ALA A 362 -9.98 -5.49 -5.17
N GLY A 363 -10.34 -5.83 -3.94
CA GLY A 363 -10.49 -7.23 -3.53
C GLY A 363 -11.60 -7.40 -2.50
N LEU A 364 -12.29 -8.54 -2.58
CA LEU A 364 -12.97 -9.14 -1.44
C LEU A 364 -11.88 -9.84 -0.62
N TYR A 365 -11.72 -9.39 0.62
CA TYR A 365 -10.67 -9.79 1.54
C TYR A 365 -11.18 -10.83 2.57
N SER A 366 -12.41 -11.33 2.46
CA SER A 366 -12.90 -12.42 3.31
C SER A 366 -13.63 -13.51 2.54
N GLU A 367 -13.55 -14.74 3.06
CA GLU A 367 -14.23 -15.91 2.51
C GLU A 367 -15.74 -15.73 2.42
N TYR A 368 -16.34 -16.41 1.43
CA TYR A 368 -17.79 -16.50 1.18
C TYR A 368 -18.63 -17.00 2.37
N SER A 369 -18.00 -17.52 3.45
CA SER A 369 -18.68 -18.18 4.57
C SER A 369 -18.87 -17.29 5.81
N SER A 370 -18.14 -16.18 5.96
CA SER A 370 -18.35 -15.24 7.07
C SER A 370 -19.30 -14.12 6.65
N LYS A 371 -20.24 -13.75 7.52
CA LYS A 371 -21.20 -12.65 7.28
C LYS A 371 -20.52 -11.27 7.16
N GLU A 372 -19.20 -11.19 7.33
CA GLU A 372 -18.40 -9.97 7.27
C GLU A 372 -17.60 -9.97 5.96
N LYS A 373 -18.20 -9.46 4.88
CA LYS A 373 -17.49 -9.17 3.63
C LYS A 373 -16.60 -7.94 3.84
N GLY A 374 -15.32 -8.14 4.16
CA GLY A 374 -14.32 -7.07 4.16
C GLY A 374 -13.83 -6.88 2.74
N GLY A 375 -13.90 -5.66 2.19
CA GLY A 375 -13.46 -5.35 0.84
C GLY A 375 -12.96 -3.92 0.80
N HIS A 376 -11.81 -3.69 0.17
CA HIS A 376 -11.18 -2.37 0.08
C HIS A 376 -10.65 -2.13 -1.33
N ALA A 377 -10.88 -0.92 -1.83
CA ALA A 377 -10.33 -0.43 -3.08
C ALA A 377 -9.25 0.59 -2.74
N ILE A 378 -8.04 0.35 -3.21
CA ILE A 378 -6.86 1.20 -3.01
C ILE A 378 -6.30 1.59 -4.37
N VAL A 379 -5.47 2.63 -4.45
CA VAL A 379 -4.76 2.99 -5.68
C VAL A 379 -3.31 2.55 -5.57
N ALA A 380 -2.89 1.68 -6.49
CA ALA A 380 -1.49 1.36 -6.71
C ALA A 380 -0.88 2.33 -7.73
N TYR A 381 0.29 2.85 -7.39
CA TYR A 381 1.02 3.83 -8.19
C TYR A 381 2.52 3.51 -8.30
N GLY A 382 2.98 2.40 -7.70
CA GLY A 382 4.32 1.87 -7.87
C GLY A 382 4.34 0.35 -7.76
N VAL A 383 5.38 -0.25 -8.32
CA VAL A 383 5.62 -1.70 -8.29
C VAL A 383 7.07 -2.02 -7.93
N TYR A 384 7.23 -3.09 -7.17
CA TYR A 384 8.53 -3.69 -6.88
C TYR A 384 8.77 -4.87 -7.81
N ASN A 385 10.04 -5.17 -8.07
CA ASN A 385 10.51 -6.27 -8.91
C ASN A 385 10.06 -7.64 -8.40
N ASP A 386 9.79 -7.75 -7.10
CA ASP A 386 9.23 -8.96 -6.50
C ASP A 386 7.70 -9.06 -6.61
N GLY A 387 7.07 -8.13 -7.32
CA GLY A 387 5.63 -8.12 -7.63
C GLY A 387 4.76 -7.60 -6.49
N ARG A 388 5.30 -6.74 -5.61
CA ARG A 388 4.51 -5.94 -4.65
C ARG A 388 4.12 -4.58 -5.23
N PHE A 389 3.10 -3.98 -4.64
CA PHE A 389 2.57 -2.69 -5.08
C PHE A 389 2.72 -1.66 -3.97
N LEU A 390 3.18 -0.46 -4.32
CA LEU A 390 3.13 0.73 -3.46
C LEU A 390 1.80 1.45 -3.70
N CYS A 391 1.02 1.64 -2.63
CA CYS A 391 -0.38 2.01 -2.68
C CYS A 391 -0.74 3.13 -1.69
N ASN A 392 -1.80 3.87 -2.02
CA ASN A 392 -2.48 4.84 -1.15
C ASN A 392 -3.93 4.39 -0.96
N PHE A 393 -4.38 4.39 0.30
CA PHE A 393 -5.68 3.84 0.71
C PHE A 393 -6.79 4.90 0.74
N GLY A 394 -6.40 6.17 0.74
CA GLY A 394 -7.29 7.31 0.67
C GLY A 394 -8.11 7.59 1.94
N TRP A 395 -7.72 7.05 3.10
CA TRP A 395 -8.52 7.13 4.34
C TRP A 395 -7.83 7.80 5.53
N ASP A 396 -6.56 7.48 5.77
CA ASP A 396 -5.80 7.94 6.95
C ASP A 396 -4.41 8.37 6.48
N ASP A 397 -3.85 9.40 7.11
CA ASP A 397 -2.57 10.02 6.69
C ASP A 397 -1.39 9.05 6.87
N GLU A 398 -1.54 8.05 7.72
CA GLU A 398 -0.57 6.98 7.93
C GLU A 398 -0.68 5.82 6.92
N TYR A 399 -1.68 5.84 6.02
CA TYR A 399 -1.93 4.81 4.99
C TYR A 399 -1.82 5.36 3.56
N ASN A 400 -1.10 6.47 3.40
CA ASN A 400 -0.75 7.04 2.10
C ASN A 400 0.35 6.24 1.36
N GLN A 401 1.15 5.46 2.09
CA GLN A 401 2.31 4.74 1.57
C GLN A 401 2.37 3.32 2.12
N VAL A 402 1.59 2.41 1.54
CA VAL A 402 1.53 1.01 1.99
C VAL A 402 2.00 0.10 0.87
N ILE A 403 2.87 -0.85 1.22
CA ILE A 403 3.40 -1.83 0.29
C ILE A 403 2.66 -3.14 0.51
N VAL A 404 1.97 -3.63 -0.51
CA VAL A 404 1.13 -4.83 -0.40
C VAL A 404 1.59 -5.90 -1.36
N LYS A 405 1.66 -7.14 -0.86
CA LYS A 405 1.77 -8.34 -1.70
C LYS A 405 0.39 -8.95 -1.86
N CYS A 406 -0.24 -8.60 -2.96
CA CYS A 406 -1.48 -9.25 -3.33
C CYS A 406 -1.19 -10.69 -3.78
N SER A 407 -1.82 -11.67 -3.11
CA SER A 407 -1.90 -13.07 -3.54
C SER A 407 -2.89 -13.25 -4.70
N ARG A 408 -2.71 -14.29 -5.52
CA ARG A 408 -3.70 -14.74 -6.53
C ARG A 408 -5.11 -15.03 -5.98
N GLY A 409 -5.27 -15.22 -4.67
CA GLY A 409 -6.57 -15.39 -4.02
C GLY A 409 -7.39 -14.10 -3.94
N TYR A 410 -6.74 -12.94 -4.07
CA TYR A 410 -7.43 -11.67 -4.28
C TYR A 410 -7.86 -11.61 -5.74
N ARG A 411 -9.15 -11.36 -5.99
CA ARG A 411 -9.67 -11.19 -7.36
C ARG A 411 -9.06 -9.95 -7.99
N TRP A 412 -7.92 -10.13 -8.67
CA TRP A 412 -7.32 -9.14 -9.57
C TRP A 412 -8.30 -8.64 -10.65
N ASP A 413 -9.37 -9.38 -10.86
CA ASP A 413 -10.46 -9.16 -11.82
C ASP A 413 -11.15 -7.80 -11.69
N SER A 414 -10.92 -7.09 -10.57
CA SER A 414 -11.52 -5.79 -10.32
C SER A 414 -10.56 -4.61 -10.40
N ASN A 415 -9.34 -4.78 -10.94
CA ASN A 415 -8.46 -3.65 -11.18
C ASN A 415 -9.01 -2.72 -12.27
N PHE A 416 -8.96 -1.42 -12.01
CA PHE A 416 -9.50 -0.40 -12.90
C PHE A 416 -8.51 0.75 -13.06
N ALA A 417 -8.25 1.17 -14.28
CA ALA A 417 -7.44 2.34 -14.61
C ALA A 417 -8.12 3.21 -15.66
N ILE A 418 -7.87 4.52 -15.59
CA ILE A 418 -8.30 5.50 -16.59
C ILE A 418 -7.08 5.90 -17.40
N ASN A 419 -6.99 5.40 -18.63
CA ASN A 419 -5.95 5.80 -19.57
C ASN A 419 -6.42 7.00 -20.39
N HIS A 420 -5.97 8.19 -19.99
CA HIS A 420 -6.18 9.45 -20.71
C HIS A 420 -5.26 9.56 -21.94
N LYS A 421 -5.81 9.90 -23.11
CA LYS A 421 -5.10 9.82 -24.39
C LYS A 421 -4.49 11.14 -24.88
N TRP A 422 -5.15 12.29 -24.67
CA TRP A 422 -4.62 13.62 -25.06
C TRP A 422 -5.20 14.73 -24.20
N GLY A 423 -4.34 15.63 -23.71
CA GLY A 423 -4.68 16.66 -22.72
C GLY A 423 -5.05 18.02 -23.32
N LYS A 424 -5.82 18.78 -22.55
CA LYS A 424 -5.91 20.24 -22.61
C LYS A 424 -4.72 20.88 -21.87
N ASN A 425 -4.67 22.20 -21.86
CA ASN A 425 -3.72 22.93 -21.02
C ASN A 425 -3.92 22.59 -19.54
N LEU A 426 -2.81 22.39 -18.82
CA LEU A 426 -2.82 22.13 -17.39
C LEU A 426 -3.31 23.34 -16.61
N ILE A 427 -4.13 23.08 -15.60
CA ILE A 427 -4.65 24.09 -14.69
C ILE A 427 -3.75 24.16 -13.45
N LYS A 428 -3.60 25.38 -12.91
CA LYS A 428 -2.79 25.66 -11.74
C LYS A 428 -3.61 25.44 -10.46
N TYR A 429 -3.39 24.30 -9.81
CA TYR A 429 -4.09 23.90 -8.58
C TYR A 429 -3.20 23.90 -7.33
N PHE A 430 -1.89 23.70 -7.49
CA PHE A 430 -0.97 23.52 -6.37
C PHE A 430 -0.48 24.86 -5.85
N ASN A 431 -0.44 25.04 -4.55
CA ASN A 431 0.03 26.27 -3.91
C ASN A 431 1.49 26.10 -3.45
N TYR A 432 2.36 27.04 -3.76
CA TYR A 432 3.69 27.09 -3.17
C TYR A 432 4.15 28.54 -3.06
N ASN A 433 4.49 28.99 -1.85
CA ASN A 433 4.86 30.39 -1.57
C ASN A 433 3.86 31.39 -2.20
N ASP A 434 2.57 31.15 -1.94
CA ASP A 434 1.46 32.03 -2.33
C ASP A 434 1.24 32.17 -3.84
N LYS A 435 1.83 31.27 -4.63
CA LYS A 435 1.65 31.19 -6.07
C LYS A 435 1.08 29.83 -6.45
N LEU A 436 0.22 29.86 -7.47
CA LEU A 436 -0.38 28.65 -8.02
C LEU A 436 0.49 28.09 -9.14
N TYR A 437 0.59 26.76 -9.16
CA TYR A 437 1.38 25.98 -10.09
C TYR A 437 0.55 24.82 -10.66
N THR A 438 0.84 24.45 -11.89
CA THR A 438 0.42 23.19 -12.48
C THR A 438 1.11 22.03 -11.77
N GLY A 439 0.59 20.81 -11.93
CA GLY A 439 1.22 19.61 -11.38
C GLY A 439 2.67 19.40 -11.87
N ILE A 440 2.98 19.82 -13.10
CA ILE A 440 4.34 19.72 -13.66
C ILE A 440 5.27 20.80 -13.05
N GLU A 441 4.81 22.04 -12.95
CA GLU A 441 5.62 23.11 -12.37
C GLU A 441 5.98 22.81 -10.91
N ILE A 442 5.03 22.33 -10.10
CA ILE A 442 5.31 21.99 -8.70
C ILE A 442 6.24 20.77 -8.58
N ASP A 443 6.11 19.77 -9.46
CA ASP A 443 7.03 18.62 -9.49
C ASP A 443 8.49 19.06 -9.70
N ASN A 444 8.72 20.01 -10.62
CA ASN A 444 10.04 20.57 -10.85
C ASN A 444 10.57 21.32 -9.62
N ILE A 445 9.74 22.15 -8.98
CA ILE A 445 10.11 22.85 -7.74
C ILE A 445 10.50 21.86 -6.64
N LEU A 446 9.70 20.80 -6.43
CA LEU A 446 9.97 19.79 -5.41
C LEU A 446 11.27 19.02 -5.71
N LYS A 447 11.62 18.79 -6.98
CA LYS A 447 12.90 18.17 -7.38
C LYS A 447 14.09 19.10 -7.17
N GLU A 448 13.98 20.37 -7.59
CA GLU A 448 15.01 21.40 -7.39
C GLU A 448 15.33 21.63 -5.91
N LYS A 449 14.32 21.52 -5.04
CA LYS A 449 14.48 21.58 -3.59
C LYS A 449 14.97 20.28 -2.95
N GLU A 450 15.23 19.26 -3.76
CA GLU A 450 15.59 17.92 -3.30
C GLU A 450 14.57 17.32 -2.34
N PHE A 451 13.31 17.75 -2.40
CA PHE A 451 12.23 17.20 -1.58
C PHE A 451 11.83 15.81 -2.07
N ILE A 452 11.84 15.61 -3.38
CA ILE A 452 11.58 14.32 -4.05
C ILE A 452 12.80 13.86 -4.87
N LYS A 453 12.74 12.66 -5.47
CA LYS A 453 13.79 12.12 -6.35
C LYS A 453 13.63 12.61 -7.78
#